data_AF-R7M9Y4-F1
#
_entry.id   AF-R7M9Y4-F1
#
_cell.length_a   1.000
_cell.length_b   1.000
_cell.length_c   1.000
_cell.angle_alpha   90.00
_cell.angle_beta   90.00
_cell.angle_gamma   90.00
#
_symmetry.space_group_name_H-M   'P 1'
#
loop_
_entity.id
_entity.type
_entity.pdbx_description
1 polymer ?
#
loop_
_entity_poly.entity_id
_entity_poly.type
_entity_poly.pdbx_seq_one_letter_code
_entity_poly.pdbx_strand_id
1 'polypeptide(L)'
;MMIAANDVGYIPKMIKMANELGLSEEEKAKIIGQIDKLESMAKVPMQVGQPRTSVDEIPNIEQITEEKKQNSVRIAQKAVDQAYIYDDRFIWIDLEDFNCQREVTNILYKMGKYVDMGYNNVVVSSIDKVNNRRIVYFGNREIINELNQNMEDIKIRWTGGEPESGFFGIQLSEGEDFEQTSERMRWLLEERTLGYHRIVKNEDIITSQETPKYGKNIRVHEIANPQTFHTAISTSQDNNAHSAFVHVYDPEEYAEKRMFLVNAGCAGCAVTKDGDIVSVFKNDDMAQKDDVEKISTALLLTAIENGGKKLDCFDGFLPKNYMKHGFIPVCKVPFNDEFAPDGWNFERDGRPFIVFFRHNGKSVDEILKEKNEGTYTTYDLDSLPIIEDYDEAAQYRDDAIEREEATRVTEDVKEGRSHDE
;
A
#
# COMPACT_ATOMS: atom_id res chain seq x y z
N MET A 1 -40.74 4.31 9.73
CA MET A 1 -39.38 4.89 9.66
C MET A 1 -38.39 4.17 10.58
N MET A 2 -38.59 4.07 11.90
CA MET A 2 -37.69 3.30 12.79
C MET A 2 -37.53 1.81 12.45
N ILE A 3 -38.56 1.16 11.90
CA ILE A 3 -38.50 -0.26 11.47
C ILE A 3 -37.74 -0.44 10.13
N ALA A 4 -37.69 0.61 9.29
CA ALA A 4 -37.04 0.55 7.97
C ALA A 4 -35.53 0.82 8.03
N ALA A 5 -35.00 1.26 9.17
CA ALA A 5 -33.59 1.63 9.35
C ALA A 5 -32.68 0.46 9.81
N ASN A 6 -33.23 -0.75 9.94
CA ASN A 6 -32.51 -1.88 10.55
C ASN A 6 -31.47 -2.57 9.66
N ASP A 7 -31.40 -2.24 8.37
CA ASP A 7 -30.40 -2.83 7.48
C ASP A 7 -29.41 -1.76 7.02
N VAL A 8 -28.13 -2.03 7.27
CA VAL A 8 -26.98 -1.23 6.84
C VAL A 8 -26.94 -1.02 5.31
N GLY A 9 -27.76 -1.76 4.56
CA GLY A 9 -28.01 -1.60 3.12
C GLY A 9 -29.02 -0.52 2.71
N TYR A 10 -29.58 0.29 3.63
CA TYR A 10 -30.56 1.33 3.28
C TYR A 10 -29.96 2.70 2.90
N ILE A 11 -28.71 3.05 3.28
CA ILE A 11 -28.12 4.34 2.84
C ILE A 11 -28.10 4.44 1.31
N PRO A 12 -27.68 3.41 0.54
CA PRO A 12 -27.63 3.53 -0.93
C PRO A 12 -29.01 3.77 -1.52
N LYS A 13 -30.01 3.06 -0.99
CA LYS A 13 -31.42 3.22 -1.37
C LYS A 13 -31.96 4.60 -1.00
N MET A 14 -31.64 5.10 0.18
CA MET A 14 -32.06 6.44 0.63
C MET A 14 -31.42 7.55 -0.21
N ILE A 15 -30.13 7.43 -0.55
CA ILE A 15 -29.46 8.37 -1.44
C ILE A 15 -30.06 8.31 -2.85
N LYS A 16 -30.30 7.10 -3.39
CA LYS A 16 -30.96 6.92 -4.69
C LYS A 16 -32.34 7.58 -4.70
N MET A 17 -33.18 7.28 -3.71
CA MET A 17 -34.50 7.91 -3.56
C MET A 17 -34.40 9.43 -3.38
N ALA A 18 -33.42 9.91 -2.62
CA ALA A 18 -33.21 11.34 -2.44
C ALA A 18 -32.78 12.05 -3.72
N ASN A 19 -31.95 11.39 -4.55
CA ASN A 19 -31.59 11.85 -5.89
C ASN A 19 -32.83 11.88 -6.81
N GLU A 20 -33.64 10.82 -6.80
CA GLU A 20 -34.89 10.73 -7.58
C GLU A 20 -35.90 11.83 -7.16
N LEU A 21 -35.89 12.22 -5.88
CA LEU A 21 -36.72 13.30 -5.34
C LEU A 21 -36.12 14.70 -5.54
N GLY A 22 -34.92 14.82 -6.11
CA GLY A 22 -34.26 16.10 -6.36
C GLY A 22 -33.78 16.84 -5.12
N LEU A 23 -33.53 16.13 -4.02
CA LEU A 23 -33.03 16.73 -2.77
C LEU A 23 -31.60 17.26 -2.95
N SER A 24 -31.30 18.37 -2.27
CA SER A 24 -29.94 18.92 -2.15
C SER A 24 -29.04 18.05 -1.26
N GLU A 25 -27.71 18.24 -1.38
CA GLU A 25 -26.74 17.54 -0.51
C GLU A 25 -26.95 17.86 0.98
N GLU A 26 -27.37 19.10 1.30
CA GLU A 26 -27.65 19.50 2.67
C GLU A 26 -28.88 18.77 3.24
N GLU A 27 -29.93 18.63 2.43
CA GLU A 27 -31.14 17.87 2.81
C GLU A 27 -30.84 16.38 2.98
N LYS A 28 -30.03 15.80 2.08
CA LYS A 28 -29.55 14.41 2.19
C LYS A 28 -28.80 14.20 3.50
N ALA A 29 -27.83 15.07 3.80
CA ALA A 29 -27.04 14.98 5.02
C ALA A 29 -27.90 15.07 6.28
N LYS A 30 -28.90 15.96 6.29
CA LYS A 30 -29.84 16.09 7.42
C LYS A 30 -30.68 14.83 7.64
N ILE A 31 -31.22 14.24 6.57
CA ILE A 31 -32.01 13.01 6.65
C ILE A 31 -31.16 11.84 7.13
N ILE A 32 -29.95 11.68 6.57
CA ILE A 32 -29.00 10.64 6.98
C ILE A 32 -28.68 10.78 8.47
N GLY A 33 -28.36 11.99 8.93
CA GLY A 33 -28.04 12.25 10.34
C GLY A 33 -29.20 11.98 11.31
N GLN A 34 -30.44 12.30 10.92
CA GLN A 34 -31.61 11.99 11.76
C GLN A 34 -31.86 10.49 11.88
N ILE A 35 -31.75 9.76 10.76
CA ILE A 35 -31.94 8.30 10.75
C ILE A 35 -30.85 7.61 11.56
N ASP A 36 -29.60 8.06 11.39
CA ASP A 36 -28.44 7.56 12.12
C ASP A 36 -28.58 7.76 13.65
N LYS A 37 -29.10 8.91 14.10
CA LYS A 37 -29.43 9.14 15.53
C LYS A 37 -30.50 8.16 16.01
N LEU A 38 -31.61 8.04 15.27
CA LEU A 38 -32.73 7.17 15.67
C LEU A 38 -32.34 5.68 15.71
N GLU A 39 -31.54 5.22 14.75
CA GLU A 39 -31.03 3.85 14.70
C GLU A 39 -30.09 3.57 15.89
N SER A 40 -29.17 4.50 16.18
CA SER A 40 -28.26 4.37 17.32
C SER A 40 -29.02 4.22 18.63
N MET A 41 -30.05 5.05 18.85
CA MET A 41 -30.90 4.96 20.04
C MET A 41 -31.67 3.63 20.11
N ALA A 42 -32.19 3.14 18.99
CA ALA A 42 -32.96 1.90 18.93
C ALA A 42 -32.14 0.63 19.24
N LYS A 43 -30.80 0.69 19.15
CA LYS A 43 -29.90 -0.42 19.52
C LYS A 43 -29.60 -0.50 21.01
N VAL A 44 -29.74 0.60 21.75
CA VAL A 44 -29.38 0.68 23.18
C VAL A 44 -30.13 -0.36 24.03
N PRO A 45 -31.47 -0.55 23.91
CA PRO A 45 -32.20 -1.50 24.73
C PRO A 45 -31.65 -2.92 24.70
N MET A 46 -31.42 -3.49 23.52
CA MET A 46 -30.92 -4.86 23.40
C MET A 46 -29.55 -5.04 24.06
N GLN A 47 -28.70 -4.03 23.96
CA GLN A 47 -27.36 -4.06 24.53
C GLN A 47 -27.34 -3.93 26.06
N VAL A 48 -28.46 -3.53 26.68
CA VAL A 48 -28.67 -3.55 28.14
C VAL A 48 -29.64 -4.66 28.57
N GLY A 49 -29.91 -5.64 27.69
CA GLY A 49 -30.75 -6.80 27.98
C GLY A 49 -32.26 -6.51 27.97
N GLN A 50 -32.69 -5.41 27.35
CA GLN A 50 -34.10 -5.03 27.22
C GLN A 50 -34.63 -5.16 25.78
N PRO A 51 -35.96 -5.27 25.59
CA PRO A 51 -36.56 -5.31 24.25
C PRO A 51 -36.32 -4.00 23.48
N ARG A 52 -36.16 -4.04 22.16
CA ARG A 52 -36.00 -2.84 21.32
C ARG A 52 -37.11 -1.80 21.46
N THR A 53 -38.29 -2.18 21.96
CA THR A 53 -39.42 -1.28 22.17
C THR A 53 -39.30 -0.43 23.44
N SER A 54 -38.36 -0.73 24.34
CA SER A 54 -38.21 -0.02 25.63
C SER A 54 -37.31 1.21 25.57
N VAL A 55 -37.07 1.78 24.38
CA VAL A 55 -36.23 2.98 24.18
C VAL A 55 -36.61 4.11 25.15
N ASP A 56 -37.90 4.39 25.29
CA ASP A 56 -38.43 5.45 26.15
C ASP A 56 -38.34 5.12 27.66
N GLU A 57 -38.06 3.87 28.01
CA GLU A 57 -37.98 3.38 29.39
C GLU A 57 -36.54 3.38 29.93
N ILE A 58 -35.55 3.71 29.09
CA ILE A 58 -34.13 3.72 29.45
C ILE A 58 -33.74 5.14 29.92
N PRO A 59 -33.40 5.32 31.20
CA PRO A 59 -32.91 6.62 31.69
C PRO A 59 -31.60 6.99 31.00
N ASN A 60 -31.45 8.29 30.67
CA ASN A 60 -30.24 8.84 30.04
C ASN A 60 -29.88 8.15 28.70
N ILE A 61 -30.87 7.62 27.98
CA ILE A 61 -30.64 6.92 26.71
C ILE A 61 -29.83 7.74 25.71
N GLU A 62 -30.01 9.06 25.66
CA GLU A 62 -29.23 9.92 24.77
C GLU A 62 -27.73 9.91 25.12
N GLN A 63 -27.38 9.99 26.41
CA GLN A 63 -25.99 9.93 26.85
C GLN A 63 -25.38 8.55 26.57
N ILE A 64 -26.11 7.47 26.89
CA ILE A 64 -25.66 6.09 26.61
C ILE A 64 -25.46 5.89 25.11
N THR A 65 -26.36 6.43 24.29
CA THR A 65 -26.27 6.39 22.83
C THR A 65 -25.00 7.09 22.37
N GLU A 66 -24.72 8.29 22.88
CA GLU A 66 -23.56 9.09 22.49
C GLU A 66 -22.24 8.39 22.85
N GLU A 67 -22.08 7.91 24.09
CA GLU A 67 -20.88 7.20 24.54
C GLU A 67 -20.61 5.94 23.69
N LYS A 68 -21.65 5.14 23.42
CA LYS A 68 -21.53 3.94 22.60
C LYS A 68 -21.24 4.26 21.14
N LYS A 69 -21.84 5.33 20.62
CA LYS A 69 -21.59 5.81 19.27
C LYS A 69 -20.14 6.23 19.12
N GLN A 70 -19.59 6.99 20.07
CA GLN A 70 -18.17 7.37 20.07
C GLN A 70 -17.25 6.14 20.03
N ASN A 71 -17.54 5.12 20.82
CA ASN A 71 -16.78 3.87 20.77
C ASN A 71 -16.90 3.16 19.41
N SER A 72 -18.11 3.10 18.85
CA SER A 72 -18.36 2.46 17.55
C SER A 72 -17.66 3.20 16.40
N VAL A 73 -17.69 4.53 16.43
CA VAL A 73 -16.98 5.40 15.49
C VAL A 73 -15.48 5.17 15.60
N ARG A 74 -14.92 5.07 16.80
CA ARG A 74 -13.49 4.78 17.00
C ARG A 74 -13.07 3.43 16.41
N ILE A 75 -13.87 2.38 16.65
CA ILE A 75 -13.62 1.04 16.11
C ILE A 75 -13.68 1.06 14.58
N ALA A 76 -14.74 1.64 14.02
CA ALA A 76 -14.92 1.74 12.58
C ALA A 76 -13.82 2.58 11.90
N GLN A 77 -13.45 3.71 12.49
CA GLN A 77 -12.39 4.58 11.96
C GLN A 77 -11.05 3.85 11.91
N LYS A 78 -10.68 3.14 12.99
CA LYS A 78 -9.47 2.33 13.00
C LYS A 78 -9.47 1.30 11.88
N ALA A 79 -10.58 0.56 11.68
CA ALA A 79 -10.69 -0.45 10.64
C ALA A 79 -10.60 0.15 9.22
N VAL A 80 -11.24 1.30 8.99
CA VAL A 80 -11.17 2.01 7.70
C VAL A 80 -9.76 2.52 7.43
N ASP A 81 -9.13 3.19 8.41
CA ASP A 81 -7.78 3.74 8.27
C ASP A 81 -6.79 2.62 7.92
N GLN A 82 -6.86 1.48 8.62
CA GLN A 82 -6.01 0.33 8.34
C GLN A 82 -6.22 -0.26 6.94
N ALA A 83 -7.46 -0.28 6.44
CA ALA A 83 -7.77 -0.82 5.12
C ALA A 83 -7.26 0.10 3.98
N TYR A 84 -7.38 1.42 4.15
CA TYR A 84 -6.96 2.41 3.14
C TYR A 84 -5.47 2.76 3.19
N ILE A 85 -4.79 2.49 4.31
CA ILE A 85 -3.32 2.53 4.39
C ILE A 85 -2.69 1.47 3.48
N TYR A 86 -3.39 0.36 3.27
CA TYR A 86 -2.87 -0.81 2.60
C TYR A 86 -2.91 -0.69 1.07
N ASP A 87 -4.09 -0.51 0.47
CA ASP A 87 -4.27 -0.33 -0.97
C ASP A 87 -5.64 0.32 -1.21
N ASP A 88 -5.74 1.30 -2.11
CA ASP A 88 -6.99 2.01 -2.40
C ASP A 88 -7.82 1.38 -3.55
N ARG A 89 -7.25 0.39 -4.25
CA ARG A 89 -7.86 -0.30 -5.40
C ARG A 89 -8.62 -1.55 -5.00
N PHE A 90 -8.28 -2.16 -3.87
CA PHE A 90 -9.07 -3.23 -3.25
C PHE A 90 -9.06 -3.09 -1.72
N ILE A 91 -10.22 -2.73 -1.18
CA ILE A 91 -10.39 -2.41 0.24
C ILE A 91 -10.98 -3.62 0.97
N TRP A 92 -10.21 -4.18 1.89
CA TRP A 92 -10.71 -5.18 2.84
C TRP A 92 -10.70 -4.60 4.26
N ILE A 93 -11.89 -4.37 4.80
CA ILE A 93 -12.09 -3.80 6.14
C ILE A 93 -12.38 -4.94 7.10
N ASP A 94 -11.40 -5.29 7.94
CA ASP A 94 -11.59 -6.25 9.03
C ASP A 94 -12.18 -5.54 10.26
N LEU A 95 -13.45 -5.79 10.54
CA LEU A 95 -14.23 -5.14 11.58
C LEU A 95 -14.45 -6.08 12.78
N GLU A 96 -13.84 -5.73 13.92
CA GLU A 96 -13.89 -6.53 15.14
C GLU A 96 -15.29 -6.65 15.79
N ASP A 97 -16.21 -5.73 15.47
CA ASP A 97 -17.59 -5.75 15.96
C ASP A 97 -18.56 -5.40 14.84
N PHE A 98 -19.34 -6.40 14.41
CA PHE A 98 -20.38 -6.24 13.39
C PHE A 98 -21.35 -5.07 13.68
N ASN A 99 -21.60 -4.74 14.95
CA ASN A 99 -22.50 -3.63 15.31
C ASN A 99 -21.97 -2.25 14.84
N CYS A 100 -20.66 -2.15 14.58
CA CYS A 100 -20.01 -0.93 14.10
C CYS A 100 -20.08 -0.75 12.58
N GLN A 101 -20.66 -1.70 11.84
CA GLN A 101 -20.70 -1.67 10.37
C GLN A 101 -21.35 -0.40 9.83
N ARG A 102 -22.37 0.12 10.51
CA ARG A 102 -23.01 1.38 10.15
C ARG A 102 -22.02 2.55 10.14
N GLU A 103 -21.16 2.63 11.15
CA GLU A 103 -20.17 3.70 11.23
C GLU A 103 -19.11 3.58 10.14
N VAL A 104 -18.73 2.36 9.73
CA VAL A 104 -17.89 2.15 8.55
C VAL A 104 -18.56 2.79 7.32
N THR A 105 -19.84 2.47 7.06
CA THR A 105 -20.55 3.05 5.91
C THR A 105 -20.67 4.58 5.97
N ASN A 106 -20.86 5.15 7.17
CA ASN A 106 -20.89 6.60 7.38
C ASN A 106 -19.53 7.26 7.09
N ILE A 107 -18.42 6.62 7.47
CA ILE A 107 -17.06 7.11 7.22
C ILE A 107 -16.76 7.08 5.73
N LEU A 108 -17.02 5.95 5.06
CA LEU A 108 -16.83 5.82 3.60
C LEU A 108 -17.65 6.85 2.82
N TYR A 109 -18.88 7.15 3.28
CA TYR A 109 -19.70 8.22 2.72
C TYR A 109 -19.00 9.59 2.81
N LYS A 110 -18.51 9.94 4.00
CA LYS A 110 -17.82 11.22 4.23
C LYS A 110 -16.51 11.35 3.45
N MET A 111 -15.83 10.23 3.18
CA MET A 111 -14.63 10.19 2.35
C MET A 111 -14.93 10.38 0.85
N GLY A 112 -16.20 10.44 0.45
CA GLY A 112 -16.60 10.46 -0.97
C GLY A 112 -16.38 9.12 -1.68
N LYS A 113 -15.95 8.07 -0.95
CA LYS A 113 -15.71 6.70 -1.43
C LYS A 113 -17.00 5.86 -1.50
N TYR A 114 -18.14 6.53 -1.40
CA TYR A 114 -19.45 5.88 -1.37
C TYR A 114 -19.86 5.25 -2.69
N VAL A 115 -19.45 5.85 -3.82
CA VAL A 115 -19.70 5.29 -5.15
C VAL A 115 -18.93 3.97 -5.32
N ASP A 116 -17.75 3.86 -4.70
CA ASP A 116 -16.94 2.64 -4.69
C ASP A 116 -17.65 1.49 -3.94
N MET A 117 -18.42 1.82 -2.88
CA MET A 117 -19.25 0.84 -2.16
C MET A 117 -20.36 0.23 -3.03
N GLY A 118 -20.86 0.94 -4.03
CA GLY A 118 -21.99 0.46 -4.80
C GLY A 118 -21.63 -0.69 -5.75
N TYR A 119 -20.36 -0.79 -6.18
CA TYR A 119 -20.13 -1.45 -7.47
C TYR A 119 -18.84 -2.24 -7.67
N ASN A 120 -17.72 -2.14 -6.93
CA ASN A 120 -16.50 -2.82 -7.44
C ASN A 120 -15.52 -3.51 -6.45
N ASN A 121 -15.21 -2.98 -5.26
CA ASN A 121 -13.96 -3.39 -4.58
C ASN A 121 -13.88 -3.24 -3.04
N VAL A 122 -14.99 -3.02 -2.32
CA VAL A 122 -14.98 -2.85 -0.85
C VAL A 122 -15.63 -4.05 -0.14
N VAL A 123 -14.88 -4.70 0.74
CA VAL A 123 -15.37 -5.80 1.58
C VAL A 123 -15.30 -5.39 3.04
N VAL A 124 -16.35 -5.67 3.81
CA VAL A 124 -16.36 -5.53 5.27
C VAL A 124 -16.50 -6.90 5.90
N SER A 125 -15.38 -7.50 6.28
CA SER A 125 -15.39 -8.74 7.05
C SER A 125 -15.66 -8.41 8.52
N SER A 126 -16.49 -9.20 9.19
CA SER A 126 -16.81 -8.90 10.59
C SER A 126 -17.17 -10.14 11.42
N ILE A 127 -16.97 -10.02 12.74
CA ILE A 127 -17.40 -11.05 13.67
C ILE A 127 -18.69 -10.61 14.34
N ASP A 128 -19.80 -11.26 14.00
CA ASP A 128 -21.04 -11.17 14.75
C ASP A 128 -21.00 -12.17 15.92
N LYS A 129 -20.96 -11.64 17.14
CA LYS A 129 -20.93 -12.43 18.39
C LYS A 129 -22.23 -13.18 18.68
N VAL A 130 -23.34 -12.80 18.04
CA VAL A 130 -24.67 -13.39 18.28
C VAL A 130 -24.99 -14.48 17.25
N ASN A 131 -24.63 -14.26 15.99
CA ASN A 131 -25.04 -15.12 14.88
C ASN A 131 -23.90 -15.96 14.28
N ASN A 132 -22.75 -16.04 14.95
CA ASN A 132 -21.52 -16.72 14.50
C ASN A 132 -21.00 -16.22 13.14
N ARG A 133 -20.07 -15.23 13.20
CA ARG A 133 -19.11 -14.80 12.16
C ARG A 133 -19.72 -14.51 10.77
N ARG A 134 -19.76 -13.23 10.36
CA ARG A 134 -20.48 -12.75 9.17
C ARG A 134 -19.58 -11.94 8.25
N ILE A 135 -19.44 -12.36 7.01
CA ILE A 135 -18.74 -11.58 5.99
C ILE A 135 -19.78 -10.71 5.29
N VAL A 136 -19.54 -9.40 5.21
CA VAL A 136 -20.45 -8.50 4.52
C VAL A 136 -19.73 -7.83 3.37
N TYR A 137 -20.30 -7.97 2.18
CA TYR A 137 -19.69 -7.48 0.97
C TYR A 137 -20.58 -6.42 0.34
N PHE A 138 -19.91 -5.41 -0.22
CA PHE A 138 -20.51 -4.34 -0.97
C PHE A 138 -19.94 -4.40 -2.40
N GLY A 139 -20.76 -4.71 -3.40
CA GLY A 139 -20.30 -4.63 -4.78
C GLY A 139 -21.18 -5.30 -5.84
N ASN A 140 -20.53 -5.57 -6.98
CA ASN A 140 -21.18 -5.96 -8.23
C ASN A 140 -21.80 -7.36 -8.16
N ARG A 141 -23.07 -7.48 -8.56
CA ARG A 141 -23.80 -8.75 -8.67
C ARG A 141 -23.07 -9.83 -9.48
N GLU A 142 -22.31 -9.46 -10.49
CA GLU A 142 -21.53 -10.40 -11.30
C GLU A 142 -20.40 -11.04 -10.49
N ILE A 143 -19.66 -10.23 -9.73
CA ILE A 143 -18.59 -10.71 -8.83
C ILE A 143 -19.17 -11.67 -7.78
N ILE A 144 -20.37 -11.39 -7.27
CA ILE A 144 -21.08 -12.27 -6.34
C ILE A 144 -21.31 -13.66 -6.93
N ASN A 145 -21.85 -13.70 -8.15
CA ASN A 145 -22.19 -14.95 -8.82
C ASN A 145 -20.92 -15.78 -9.07
N GLU A 146 -19.84 -15.12 -9.49
CA GLU A 146 -18.53 -15.73 -9.70
C GLU A 146 -17.95 -16.28 -8.38
N LEU A 147 -17.93 -15.49 -7.30
CA LEU A 147 -17.49 -15.95 -5.98
C LEU A 147 -18.29 -17.16 -5.51
N ASN A 148 -19.61 -17.12 -5.65
CA ASN A 148 -20.48 -18.21 -5.22
C ASN A 148 -20.20 -19.51 -6.00
N GLN A 149 -19.93 -19.43 -7.31
CA GLN A 149 -19.50 -20.59 -8.11
C GLN A 149 -18.14 -21.13 -7.64
N ASN A 150 -17.23 -20.25 -7.24
CA ASN A 150 -15.91 -20.61 -6.75
C ASN A 150 -15.88 -21.05 -5.28
N MET A 151 -17.02 -21.06 -4.57
CA MET A 151 -17.14 -21.44 -3.16
C MET A 151 -18.29 -22.43 -2.88
N GLU A 152 -18.68 -23.23 -3.88
CA GLU A 152 -19.79 -24.20 -3.75
C GLU A 152 -19.59 -25.23 -2.63
N ASP A 153 -18.36 -25.46 -2.21
CA ASP A 153 -18.00 -26.35 -1.10
C ASP A 153 -18.25 -25.73 0.29
N ILE A 154 -18.41 -24.41 0.38
CA ILE A 154 -18.66 -23.69 1.63
C ILE A 154 -20.16 -23.51 1.82
N LYS A 155 -20.70 -24.00 2.95
CA LYS A 155 -22.13 -23.85 3.24
C LYS A 155 -22.44 -22.45 3.73
N ILE A 156 -22.90 -21.60 2.83
CA ILE A 156 -23.26 -20.22 3.13
C ILE A 156 -24.76 -19.96 3.13
N ARG A 157 -25.20 -19.04 3.98
CA ARG A 157 -26.54 -18.47 3.99
C ARG A 157 -26.48 -16.99 3.63
N TRP A 158 -27.24 -16.61 2.61
CA TRP A 158 -27.45 -15.21 2.24
C TRP A 158 -28.27 -14.51 3.33
N THR A 159 -27.75 -13.38 3.83
CA THR A 159 -28.37 -12.60 4.90
C THR A 159 -28.40 -11.12 4.54
N GLY A 160 -29.61 -10.56 4.43
CA GLY A 160 -29.82 -9.16 4.10
C GLY A 160 -29.36 -8.78 2.68
N GLY A 161 -29.84 -7.63 2.21
CA GLY A 161 -29.51 -7.10 0.88
C GLY A 161 -30.64 -7.18 -0.13
N GLU A 162 -30.81 -6.09 -0.88
CA GLU A 162 -31.57 -6.11 -2.13
C GLU A 162 -30.54 -6.31 -3.26
N PRO A 163 -30.67 -7.32 -4.13
CA PRO A 163 -29.74 -7.53 -5.24
C PRO A 163 -29.55 -6.30 -6.15
N GLU A 164 -30.52 -5.38 -6.15
CA GLU A 164 -30.48 -4.11 -6.88
C GLU A 164 -29.65 -3.02 -6.20
N SER A 165 -29.33 -3.16 -4.91
CA SER A 165 -28.55 -2.17 -4.14
C SER A 165 -27.06 -2.49 -4.03
N GLY A 166 -26.60 -3.61 -4.59
CA GLY A 166 -25.18 -4.02 -4.56
C GLY A 166 -24.68 -4.42 -3.17
N PHE A 167 -25.57 -4.73 -2.23
CA PHE A 167 -25.22 -5.09 -0.85
C PHE A 167 -25.71 -6.49 -0.51
N PHE A 168 -24.88 -7.28 0.17
CA PHE A 168 -25.29 -8.59 0.69
C PHE A 168 -24.40 -9.04 1.86
N GLY A 169 -24.99 -9.78 2.78
CA GLY A 169 -24.26 -10.49 3.83
C GLY A 169 -24.18 -11.98 3.55
N ILE A 170 -23.02 -12.56 3.85
CA ILE A 170 -22.79 -13.99 3.86
C ILE A 170 -22.62 -14.41 5.32
N GLN A 171 -23.53 -15.27 5.77
CA GLN A 171 -23.42 -15.94 7.06
C GLN A 171 -22.94 -17.37 6.82
N LEU A 172 -21.90 -17.78 7.55
CA LEU A 172 -21.39 -19.14 7.45
C LEU A 172 -22.25 -20.10 8.26
N SER A 173 -22.39 -21.34 7.78
CA SER A 173 -23.06 -22.39 8.53
C SER A 173 -22.20 -22.84 9.71
N GLU A 174 -22.84 -23.47 10.70
CA GLU A 174 -22.11 -24.06 11.84
C GLU A 174 -21.10 -25.11 11.37
N GLY A 175 -19.86 -24.99 11.83
CA GLY A 175 -18.74 -25.87 11.49
C GLY A 175 -17.83 -25.37 10.36
N GLU A 176 -18.21 -24.32 9.62
CA GLU A 176 -17.35 -23.69 8.64
C GLU A 176 -16.26 -22.83 9.32
N ASP A 177 -15.04 -22.86 8.78
CA ASP A 177 -13.95 -22.01 9.26
C ASP A 177 -14.03 -20.63 8.61
N PHE A 178 -14.35 -19.62 9.43
CA PHE A 178 -14.44 -18.24 8.97
C PHE A 178 -13.12 -17.67 8.49
N GLU A 179 -12.00 -17.99 9.15
CA GLU A 179 -10.71 -17.40 8.77
C GLU A 179 -10.30 -17.96 7.41
N GLN A 180 -10.38 -19.27 7.24
CA GLN A 180 -10.11 -19.93 5.97
C GLN A 180 -11.04 -19.42 4.84
N THR A 181 -12.33 -19.23 5.15
CA THR A 181 -13.30 -18.70 4.18
C THR A 181 -13.00 -17.24 3.81
N SER A 182 -12.66 -16.41 4.81
CA SER A 182 -12.29 -15.01 4.65
C SER A 182 -11.03 -14.88 3.79
N GLU A 183 -10.00 -15.68 4.06
CA GLU A 183 -8.77 -15.73 3.27
C GLU A 183 -9.04 -16.17 1.82
N ARG A 184 -9.84 -17.21 1.60
CA ARG A 184 -10.20 -17.67 0.25
C ARG A 184 -11.00 -16.62 -0.52
N MET A 185 -11.96 -15.96 0.13
CA MET A 185 -12.70 -14.85 -0.48
C MET A 185 -11.77 -13.69 -0.86
N ARG A 186 -10.89 -13.29 0.05
CA ARG A 186 -9.90 -12.24 -0.19
C ARG A 186 -9.02 -12.61 -1.38
N TRP A 187 -8.54 -13.85 -1.44
CA TRP A 187 -7.71 -14.37 -2.53
C TRP A 187 -8.43 -14.27 -3.89
N LEU A 188 -9.66 -14.79 -3.99
CA LEU A 188 -10.45 -14.76 -5.23
C LEU A 188 -10.74 -13.33 -5.69
N LEU A 189 -11.05 -12.44 -4.74
CA LEU A 189 -11.35 -11.04 -5.03
C LEU A 189 -10.10 -10.25 -5.44
N GLU A 190 -8.94 -10.51 -4.82
CA GLU A 190 -7.68 -9.91 -5.23
C GLU A 190 -7.33 -10.30 -6.68
N GLU A 191 -7.40 -11.59 -7.01
CA GLU A 191 -7.17 -12.06 -8.37
C GLU A 191 -8.13 -11.38 -9.35
N ARG A 192 -9.41 -11.28 -8.99
CA ARG A 192 -10.43 -10.71 -9.86
C ARG A 192 -10.30 -9.20 -10.05
N THR A 193 -9.94 -8.47 -9.00
CA THR A 193 -9.89 -6.99 -8.97
C THR A 193 -8.53 -6.46 -9.40
N LEU A 194 -7.44 -7.08 -8.95
CA LEU A 194 -6.07 -6.65 -9.20
C LEU A 194 -5.39 -7.44 -10.33
N GLY A 195 -5.84 -8.67 -10.59
CA GLY A 195 -5.20 -9.57 -11.56
C GLY A 195 -3.96 -10.29 -11.01
N TYR A 196 -3.70 -10.18 -9.71
CA TYR A 196 -2.58 -10.82 -8.99
C TYR A 196 -2.87 -10.79 -7.48
N HIS A 197 -2.07 -11.51 -6.69
CA HIS A 197 -2.16 -11.50 -5.22
C HIS A 197 -1.15 -10.57 -4.60
N ARG A 198 -1.58 -9.79 -3.60
CA ARG A 198 -0.71 -8.81 -2.97
C ARG A 198 0.36 -9.52 -2.13
N ILE A 199 1.60 -9.02 -2.22
CA ILE A 199 2.73 -9.57 -1.46
C ILE A 199 2.86 -8.86 -0.13
N VAL A 200 2.71 -7.53 -0.13
CA VAL A 200 2.70 -6.71 1.10
C VAL A 200 1.55 -7.16 2.00
N LYS A 201 1.79 -7.30 3.30
CA LYS A 201 0.75 -7.54 4.31
C LYS A 201 0.60 -6.31 5.19
N ASN A 202 -0.61 -6.08 5.70
CA ASN A 202 -0.88 -4.90 6.53
C ASN A 202 -0.02 -4.90 7.81
N GLU A 203 0.11 -6.05 8.48
CA GLU A 203 0.96 -6.18 9.67
C GLU A 203 2.46 -5.92 9.44
N ASP A 204 2.93 -5.99 8.19
CA ASP A 204 4.33 -5.77 7.85
C ASP A 204 4.65 -4.28 7.63
N ILE A 205 3.64 -3.40 7.48
CA ILE A 205 3.81 -1.99 7.14
C ILE A 205 4.21 -1.18 8.38
N ILE A 206 5.37 -0.51 8.31
CA ILE A 206 5.82 0.50 9.28
C ILE A 206 5.23 1.87 8.93
N THR A 207 5.42 2.30 7.67
CA THR A 207 4.90 3.56 7.15
C THR A 207 4.30 3.34 5.76
N SER A 208 3.30 4.15 5.40
CA SER A 208 2.64 4.10 4.09
C SER A 208 2.35 5.53 3.65
N GLN A 209 2.86 5.91 2.49
CA GLN A 209 2.73 7.26 1.97
C GLN A 209 2.34 7.25 0.49
N GLU A 210 1.30 7.99 0.13
CA GLU A 210 1.04 8.36 -1.25
C GLU A 210 2.04 9.40 -1.71
N THR A 211 2.67 9.16 -2.86
CA THR A 211 3.73 10.01 -3.39
C THR A 211 3.38 10.52 -4.78
N PRO A 212 2.35 11.38 -4.93
CA PRO A 212 1.91 11.87 -6.23
C PRO A 212 2.99 12.67 -6.98
N LYS A 213 3.96 13.23 -6.23
CA LYS A 213 5.14 13.91 -6.80
C LYS A 213 6.07 12.97 -7.58
N TYR A 214 6.04 11.65 -7.31
CA TYR A 214 6.87 10.67 -8.01
C TYR A 214 6.21 10.08 -9.26
N GLY A 215 4.89 10.08 -9.28
CA GLY A 215 4.09 9.52 -10.36
C GLY A 215 2.66 9.25 -9.91
N LYS A 216 1.84 8.87 -10.88
CA LYS A 216 0.45 8.46 -10.65
C LYS A 216 0.44 7.05 -10.01
N ASN A 217 -0.51 6.82 -9.10
CA ASN A 217 -0.76 5.53 -8.45
C ASN A 217 0.47 4.96 -7.70
N ILE A 218 1.27 5.82 -7.09
CA ILE A 218 2.44 5.40 -6.30
C ILE A 218 2.14 5.60 -4.82
N ARG A 219 2.08 4.47 -4.12
CA ARG A 219 2.13 4.39 -2.66
C ARG A 219 3.38 3.63 -2.27
N VAL A 220 4.15 4.21 -1.35
CA VAL A 220 5.38 3.61 -0.85
C VAL A 220 5.13 3.12 0.56
N HIS A 221 5.46 1.84 0.80
CA HIS A 221 5.41 1.19 2.09
C HIS A 221 6.83 0.93 2.58
N GLU A 222 7.19 1.47 3.74
CA GLU A 222 8.32 0.93 4.50
C GLU A 222 7.83 -0.30 5.25
N ILE A 223 8.53 -1.43 5.12
CA ILE A 223 8.11 -2.70 5.72
C ILE A 223 9.14 -3.24 6.71
N ALA A 224 8.65 -3.94 7.73
CA ALA A 224 9.48 -4.55 8.77
C ALA A 224 9.89 -6.00 8.45
N ASN A 225 9.13 -6.69 7.57
CA ASN A 225 9.26 -8.12 7.35
C ASN A 225 10.19 -8.44 6.16
N PRO A 226 11.39 -9.00 6.41
CA PRO A 226 12.35 -9.26 5.35
C PRO A 226 11.91 -10.36 4.38
N GLN A 227 11.11 -11.33 4.86
CA GLN A 227 10.58 -12.38 4.00
C GLN A 227 9.59 -11.82 2.98
N THR A 228 8.81 -10.81 3.37
CA THR A 228 7.89 -10.11 2.46
C THR A 228 8.65 -9.37 1.36
N PHE A 229 9.75 -8.69 1.71
CA PHE A 229 10.62 -8.05 0.71
C PHE A 229 11.29 -9.07 -0.21
N HIS A 230 11.88 -10.13 0.36
CA HIS A 230 12.51 -11.22 -0.41
C HIS A 230 11.50 -11.83 -1.40
N THR A 231 10.28 -12.15 -0.95
CA THR A 231 9.24 -12.68 -1.82
C THR A 231 8.91 -11.74 -2.97
N ALA A 232 8.83 -10.43 -2.71
CA ALA A 232 8.53 -9.43 -3.74
C ALA A 232 9.64 -9.34 -4.80
N ILE A 233 10.92 -9.28 -4.40
CA ILE A 233 12.02 -9.23 -5.36
C ILE A 233 12.15 -10.54 -6.14
N SER A 234 12.03 -11.71 -5.50
CA SER A 234 12.09 -13.00 -6.20
C SER A 234 10.96 -13.11 -7.23
N THR A 235 9.74 -12.72 -6.87
CA THR A 235 8.60 -12.72 -7.81
C THR A 235 8.81 -11.75 -8.97
N SER A 236 9.59 -10.68 -8.78
CA SER A 236 9.92 -9.73 -9.87
C SER A 236 10.92 -10.28 -10.89
N GLN A 237 11.64 -11.36 -10.56
CA GLN A 237 12.57 -12.02 -11.47
C GLN A 237 11.85 -12.92 -12.48
N ASP A 238 10.62 -13.33 -12.18
CA ASP A 238 9.81 -14.16 -13.07
C ASP A 238 9.58 -13.47 -14.41
N ASN A 239 9.88 -14.17 -15.50
CA ASN A 239 9.78 -13.66 -16.88
C ASN A 239 10.64 -12.41 -17.18
N ASN A 240 11.58 -12.05 -16.30
CA ASN A 240 12.52 -10.96 -16.53
C ASN A 240 13.83 -11.49 -17.11
N ALA A 241 14.06 -11.18 -18.38
CA ALA A 241 15.27 -11.61 -19.08
C ALA A 241 16.56 -11.11 -18.40
N HIS A 242 16.52 -9.96 -17.71
CA HIS A 242 17.65 -9.32 -17.04
C HIS A 242 17.66 -9.51 -15.51
N SER A 243 16.96 -10.53 -14.98
CA SER A 243 16.89 -10.80 -13.54
C SER A 243 18.25 -10.92 -12.85
N ALA A 244 19.27 -11.45 -13.55
CA ALA A 244 20.64 -11.60 -13.07
C ALA A 244 21.37 -10.27 -12.80
N PHE A 245 20.82 -9.12 -13.20
CA PHE A 245 21.39 -7.80 -12.92
C PHE A 245 21.09 -7.28 -11.50
N VAL A 246 20.21 -7.96 -10.76
CA VAL A 246 19.79 -7.55 -9.43
C VAL A 246 20.06 -8.67 -8.45
N HIS A 247 20.83 -8.36 -7.41
CA HIS A 247 21.09 -9.31 -6.33
C HIS A 247 19.88 -9.42 -5.38
N VAL A 248 19.54 -10.66 -5.04
CA VAL A 248 18.52 -11.03 -4.05
C VAL A 248 19.25 -11.54 -2.82
N TYR A 249 19.19 -10.78 -1.73
CA TYR A 249 19.81 -11.17 -0.46
C TYR A 249 18.94 -12.17 0.30
N ASP A 250 19.55 -12.88 1.25
CA ASP A 250 18.77 -13.68 2.20
C ASP A 250 17.94 -12.77 3.14
N PRO A 251 16.79 -13.25 3.67
CA PRO A 251 15.96 -12.48 4.60
C PRO A 251 16.72 -11.92 5.80
N GLU A 252 17.67 -12.67 6.35
CA GLU A 252 18.51 -12.26 7.49
C GLU A 252 19.35 -11.02 7.16
N GLU A 253 19.84 -10.91 5.92
CA GLU A 253 20.60 -9.76 5.49
C GLU A 253 19.69 -8.56 5.20
N TYR A 254 18.50 -8.79 4.67
CA TYR A 254 17.49 -7.75 4.49
C TYR A 254 16.99 -7.18 5.83
N ALA A 255 16.99 -7.98 6.91
CA ALA A 255 16.59 -7.52 8.25
C ALA A 255 17.45 -6.36 8.78
N GLU A 256 18.68 -6.21 8.29
CA GLU A 256 19.59 -5.13 8.66
C GLU A 256 19.46 -3.87 7.78
N LYS A 257 18.49 -3.86 6.85
CA LYS A 257 18.26 -2.81 5.86
C LYS A 257 16.88 -2.19 6.06
N ARG A 258 16.71 -0.95 5.59
CA ARG A 258 15.37 -0.36 5.43
C ARG A 258 14.81 -0.84 4.10
N MET A 259 13.57 -1.33 4.09
CA MET A 259 12.96 -1.98 2.93
C MET A 259 11.72 -1.21 2.50
N PHE A 260 11.68 -0.86 1.22
CA PHE A 260 10.60 -0.08 0.65
C PHE A 260 9.95 -0.83 -0.51
N LEU A 261 8.64 -1.02 -0.44
CA LEU A 261 7.82 -1.63 -1.50
C LEU A 261 6.82 -0.62 -2.03
N VAL A 262 6.60 -0.65 -3.34
CA VAL A 262 5.58 0.15 -4.01
C VAL A 262 4.30 -0.67 -4.15
N ASN A 263 3.18 -0.08 -3.76
CA ASN A 263 1.84 -0.66 -3.78
C ASN A 263 1.85 -2.09 -3.21
N ALA A 264 1.27 -3.05 -3.93
CA ALA A 264 1.17 -4.45 -3.53
C ALA A 264 2.49 -5.26 -3.58
N GLY A 265 3.64 -4.59 -3.69
CA GLY A 265 4.94 -5.22 -3.90
C GLY A 265 5.37 -5.27 -5.37
N CYS A 266 4.77 -4.45 -6.23
CA CYS A 266 5.06 -4.44 -7.67
C CYS A 266 6.46 -3.90 -7.99
N ALA A 267 7.09 -3.19 -7.06
CA ALA A 267 8.46 -2.70 -7.18
C ALA A 267 9.04 -2.44 -5.79
N GLY A 268 10.36 -2.33 -5.68
CA GLY A 268 10.98 -2.06 -4.39
C GLY A 268 12.46 -1.71 -4.44
N CYS A 269 12.98 -1.27 -3.31
CA CYS A 269 14.40 -1.05 -3.05
C CYS A 269 14.71 -1.23 -1.57
N ALA A 270 15.97 -1.51 -1.25
CA ALA A 270 16.46 -1.54 0.12
C ALA A 270 17.61 -0.55 0.30
N VAL A 271 17.72 0.02 1.50
CA VAL A 271 18.79 0.95 1.88
C VAL A 271 19.53 0.40 3.09
N THR A 272 20.85 0.21 2.96
CA THR A 272 21.70 -0.24 4.06
C THR A 272 21.93 0.87 5.08
N LYS A 273 22.44 0.53 6.27
CA LYS A 273 22.73 1.50 7.34
C LYS A 273 23.75 2.58 6.91
N ASP A 274 24.70 2.22 6.06
CA ASP A 274 25.70 3.12 5.48
C ASP A 274 25.22 3.79 4.18
N GLY A 275 23.94 3.65 3.84
CA GLY A 275 23.25 4.37 2.78
C GLY A 275 23.50 3.83 1.38
N ASP A 276 23.87 2.57 1.24
CA ASP A 276 23.92 1.87 -0.04
C ASP A 276 22.50 1.50 -0.50
N ILE A 277 22.18 1.80 -1.76
CA ILE A 277 20.88 1.50 -2.35
C ILE A 277 21.03 0.21 -3.14
N VAL A 278 20.39 -0.84 -2.65
CA VAL A 278 20.49 -2.19 -3.20
C VAL A 278 19.12 -2.73 -3.58
N SER A 279 19.12 -3.81 -4.36
CA SER A 279 17.91 -4.57 -4.70
C SER A 279 16.79 -3.68 -5.28
N VAL A 280 17.12 -2.79 -6.22
CA VAL A 280 16.13 -1.97 -6.93
C VAL A 280 15.46 -2.83 -8.00
N PHE A 281 14.19 -3.16 -7.82
CA PHE A 281 13.47 -4.08 -8.70
C PHE A 281 12.10 -3.56 -9.10
N LYS A 282 11.55 -4.15 -10.16
CA LYS A 282 10.18 -3.95 -10.63
C LYS A 282 9.66 -5.25 -11.24
N ASN A 283 8.48 -5.66 -10.82
CA ASN A 283 7.66 -6.64 -11.51
C ASN A 283 6.84 -5.93 -12.60
N ASP A 284 7.14 -6.19 -13.87
CA ASP A 284 6.52 -5.51 -15.02
C ASP A 284 5.01 -5.78 -15.12
N ASP A 285 4.57 -7.02 -14.86
CA ASP A 285 3.17 -7.42 -14.96
C ASP A 285 2.30 -6.74 -13.89
N MET A 286 2.76 -6.76 -12.63
CA MET A 286 2.08 -6.05 -11.55
C MET A 286 2.10 -4.53 -11.78
N ALA A 287 3.24 -3.95 -12.15
CA ALA A 287 3.34 -2.51 -12.42
C ALA A 287 2.39 -2.06 -13.55
N GLN A 288 2.22 -2.90 -14.58
CA GLN A 288 1.28 -2.65 -15.66
C GLN A 288 -0.17 -2.71 -15.19
N LYS A 289 -0.54 -3.72 -14.39
CA LYS A 289 -1.90 -3.87 -13.81
C LYS A 289 -2.23 -2.72 -12.84
N ASP A 290 -1.23 -2.20 -12.15
CA ASP A 290 -1.35 -1.08 -11.23
C ASP A 290 -1.40 0.29 -11.93
N ASP A 291 -1.17 0.34 -13.25
CA ASP A 291 -1.03 1.58 -14.04
C ASP A 291 0.02 2.53 -13.43
N VAL A 292 1.16 1.97 -13.01
CA VAL A 292 2.21 2.73 -12.32
C VAL A 292 3.24 3.23 -13.31
N GLU A 293 3.34 4.55 -13.41
CA GLU A 293 4.36 5.21 -14.22
C GLU A 293 5.58 5.59 -13.38
N LYS A 294 6.74 5.78 -14.05
CA LYS A 294 7.95 6.35 -13.44
C LYS A 294 8.47 5.64 -12.18
N ILE A 295 8.20 4.35 -12.00
CA ILE A 295 8.64 3.53 -10.84
C ILE A 295 10.10 3.76 -10.45
N SER A 296 11.02 3.74 -11.43
CA SER A 296 12.43 3.94 -11.12
C SER A 296 12.73 5.30 -10.47
N THR A 297 11.95 6.33 -10.81
CA THR A 297 12.03 7.65 -10.16
C THR A 297 11.55 7.56 -8.73
N ALA A 298 10.40 6.92 -8.50
CA ALA A 298 9.86 6.76 -7.16
C ALA A 298 10.84 6.02 -6.24
N LEU A 299 11.36 4.87 -6.68
CA LEU A 299 12.27 4.05 -5.88
C LEU A 299 13.56 4.81 -5.52
N LEU A 300 14.18 5.48 -6.50
CA LEU A 300 15.43 6.22 -6.25
C LEU A 300 15.22 7.42 -5.32
N LEU A 301 14.14 8.18 -5.51
CA LEU A 301 13.85 9.33 -4.66
C LEU A 301 13.43 8.88 -3.24
N THR A 302 12.66 7.81 -3.12
CA THR A 302 12.36 7.16 -1.83
C THR A 302 13.66 6.75 -1.14
N ALA A 303 14.57 6.07 -1.82
CA ALA A 303 15.83 5.65 -1.23
C ALA A 303 16.67 6.86 -0.77
N ILE A 304 16.77 7.91 -1.58
CA ILE A 304 17.50 9.15 -1.25
C ILE A 304 16.89 9.85 -0.01
N GLU A 305 15.56 10.01 0.06
CA GLU A 305 14.90 10.60 1.25
C GLU A 305 15.13 9.76 2.51
N ASN A 306 15.46 8.48 2.35
CA ASN A 306 15.62 7.52 3.43
C ASN A 306 17.08 7.14 3.71
N GLY A 307 18.04 7.97 3.29
CA GLY A 307 19.46 7.85 3.62
C GLY A 307 20.34 7.24 2.52
N GLY A 308 19.76 6.95 1.36
CA GLY A 308 20.48 6.45 0.18
C GLY A 308 21.47 7.49 -0.35
N LYS A 309 22.76 7.16 -0.32
CA LYS A 309 23.87 8.04 -0.74
C LYS A 309 24.85 7.38 -1.70
N LYS A 310 24.76 6.06 -1.90
CA LYS A 310 25.64 5.32 -2.81
C LYS A 310 24.90 4.14 -3.43
N LEU A 311 25.44 3.67 -4.55
CA LEU A 311 25.03 2.45 -5.24
C LEU A 311 26.15 2.02 -6.19
N ASP A 312 26.02 0.83 -6.74
CA ASP A 312 26.78 0.34 -7.88
C ASP A 312 25.84 -0.36 -8.87
N CYS A 313 26.29 -0.49 -10.12
CA CYS A 313 25.54 -1.22 -11.13
C CYS A 313 26.40 -1.68 -12.30
N PHE A 314 25.92 -2.68 -13.03
CA PHE A 314 26.47 -3.00 -14.34
C PHE A 314 26.28 -1.83 -15.32
N ASP A 315 27.34 -1.52 -16.06
CA ASP A 315 27.35 -0.52 -17.13
C ASP A 315 26.36 -0.89 -18.24
N GLY A 316 25.81 0.12 -18.91
CA GLY A 316 24.77 0.00 -19.92
C GLY A 316 23.69 1.06 -19.73
N PHE A 317 22.44 0.64 -19.50
CA PHE A 317 21.32 1.57 -19.37
C PHE A 317 21.25 2.25 -17.99
N LEU A 318 21.60 1.53 -16.92
CA LEU A 318 21.40 1.95 -15.53
C LEU A 318 22.19 3.22 -15.15
N PRO A 319 23.49 3.37 -15.50
CA PRO A 319 24.26 4.58 -15.20
C PRO A 319 23.57 5.88 -15.58
N LYS A 320 23.04 5.96 -16.81
CA LYS A 320 22.34 7.15 -17.31
C LYS A 320 21.08 7.45 -16.49
N ASN A 321 20.41 6.40 -16.01
CA ASN A 321 19.25 6.58 -15.16
C ASN A 321 19.66 7.11 -13.77
N TYR A 322 20.72 6.60 -13.15
CA TYR A 322 21.19 7.10 -11.86
C TYR A 322 21.69 8.55 -11.93
N MET A 323 22.39 8.95 -12.99
CA MET A 323 22.82 10.35 -13.18
C MET A 323 21.65 11.35 -13.19
N LYS A 324 20.49 10.95 -13.73
CA LYS A 324 19.25 11.77 -13.68
C LYS A 324 18.71 11.99 -12.28
N HIS A 325 19.15 11.18 -11.32
CA HIS A 325 18.74 11.23 -9.91
C HIS A 325 19.87 11.70 -9.00
N GLY A 326 20.83 12.46 -9.54
CA GLY A 326 21.88 13.09 -8.75
C GLY A 326 23.08 12.19 -8.42
N PHE A 327 23.15 10.97 -8.98
CA PHE A 327 24.31 10.10 -8.77
C PHE A 327 25.47 10.46 -9.70
N ILE A 328 26.66 10.53 -9.12
CA ILE A 328 27.93 10.84 -9.77
C ILE A 328 28.77 9.55 -9.79
N PRO A 329 29.17 9.05 -10.97
CA PRO A 329 30.05 7.89 -11.05
C PRO A 329 31.46 8.27 -10.55
N VAL A 330 32.11 7.35 -9.84
CA VAL A 330 33.38 7.61 -9.15
C VAL A 330 34.52 6.75 -9.71
N CYS A 331 34.26 5.46 -9.91
CA CYS A 331 35.20 4.48 -10.46
C CYS A 331 34.43 3.34 -11.13
N LYS A 332 35.14 2.44 -11.81
CA LYS A 332 34.57 1.23 -12.39
C LYS A 332 35.47 0.01 -12.21
N VAL A 333 34.86 -1.16 -12.12
CA VAL A 333 35.53 -2.46 -11.92
C VAL A 333 35.27 -3.36 -13.13
N PRO A 334 36.29 -4.02 -13.71
CA PRO A 334 36.08 -4.99 -14.78
C PRO A 334 35.14 -6.11 -14.35
N PHE A 335 34.33 -6.62 -15.27
CA PHE A 335 33.52 -7.82 -15.00
C PHE A 335 34.42 -9.00 -14.66
N ASN A 336 34.11 -9.72 -13.57
CA ASN A 336 34.80 -10.95 -13.20
C ASN A 336 33.89 -12.16 -13.42
N ASP A 337 34.29 -13.03 -14.36
CA ASP A 337 33.55 -14.26 -14.70
C ASP A 337 33.38 -15.21 -13.50
N GLU A 338 34.29 -15.20 -12.52
CA GLU A 338 34.19 -16.03 -11.30
C GLU A 338 33.06 -15.60 -10.37
N PHE A 339 32.66 -14.33 -10.43
CA PHE A 339 31.58 -13.74 -9.63
C PHE A 339 30.34 -13.41 -10.49
N ALA A 340 30.27 -13.95 -11.71
CA ALA A 340 29.10 -13.78 -12.56
C ALA A 340 27.84 -14.31 -11.84
N PRO A 341 26.75 -13.53 -11.79
CA PRO A 341 25.51 -13.99 -11.15
C PRO A 341 24.98 -15.27 -11.79
N ASP A 342 24.28 -16.07 -11.00
CA ASP A 342 23.61 -17.28 -11.50
C ASP A 342 22.66 -16.92 -12.65
N GLY A 343 22.76 -17.66 -13.76
CA GLY A 343 21.95 -17.41 -14.96
C GLY A 343 22.41 -16.23 -15.83
N TRP A 344 23.58 -15.63 -15.58
CA TRP A 344 24.13 -14.57 -16.42
C TRP A 344 24.23 -14.98 -17.89
N ASN A 345 23.68 -14.17 -18.79
CA ASN A 345 23.72 -14.45 -20.22
C ASN A 345 24.89 -13.72 -20.89
N PHE A 346 26.05 -14.40 -20.95
CA PHE A 346 27.27 -13.84 -21.55
C PHE A 346 27.13 -13.42 -23.02
N GLU A 347 26.27 -14.06 -23.80
CA GLU A 347 26.08 -13.72 -25.21
C GLU A 347 25.29 -12.41 -25.37
N ARG A 348 24.23 -12.24 -24.57
CA ARG A 348 23.37 -11.06 -24.60
C ARG A 348 23.97 -9.88 -23.85
N ASP A 349 24.46 -10.12 -22.64
CA ASP A 349 24.85 -9.07 -21.68
C ASP A 349 26.35 -8.79 -21.68
N GLY A 350 27.16 -9.70 -22.24
CA GLY A 350 28.60 -9.57 -22.31
C GLY A 350 29.26 -9.57 -20.93
N ARG A 351 30.24 -8.68 -20.76
CA ARG A 351 31.09 -8.50 -19.57
C ARG A 351 31.20 -7.00 -19.25
N PRO A 352 30.09 -6.36 -18.83
CA PRO A 352 30.08 -4.93 -18.57
C PRO A 352 30.89 -4.59 -17.33
N PHE A 353 31.48 -3.40 -17.29
CA PHE A 353 32.06 -2.88 -16.04
C PHE A 353 30.96 -2.75 -14.96
N ILE A 354 31.35 -2.83 -13.70
CA ILE A 354 30.52 -2.41 -12.57
C ILE A 354 30.92 -0.98 -12.22
N VAL A 355 29.98 -0.05 -12.26
CA VAL A 355 30.22 1.38 -12.04
C VAL A 355 29.72 1.77 -10.65
N PHE A 356 30.60 2.40 -9.87
CA PHE A 356 30.32 2.83 -8.50
C PHE A 356 29.90 4.29 -8.48
N PHE A 357 28.82 4.60 -7.76
CA PHE A 357 28.22 5.93 -7.69
C PHE A 357 28.13 6.47 -6.28
N ARG A 358 28.35 7.77 -6.14
CA ARG A 358 27.95 8.55 -4.96
C ARG A 358 26.83 9.52 -5.30
N HIS A 359 25.97 9.85 -4.35
CA HIS A 359 24.95 10.87 -4.52
C HIS A 359 25.56 12.28 -4.36
N ASN A 360 25.05 13.24 -5.12
CA ASN A 360 25.51 14.64 -5.07
C ASN A 360 24.94 15.42 -3.87
N GLY A 361 24.05 14.81 -3.09
CA GLY A 361 23.44 15.39 -1.89
C GLY A 361 22.41 16.50 -2.14
N LYS A 362 21.95 16.68 -3.38
CA LYS A 362 20.80 17.54 -3.67
C LYS A 362 19.54 16.96 -3.04
N SER A 363 18.61 17.82 -2.66
CA SER A 363 17.28 17.39 -2.22
C SER A 363 16.49 16.75 -3.37
N VAL A 364 15.48 15.95 -3.02
CA VAL A 364 14.58 15.34 -4.02
C VAL A 364 13.88 16.38 -4.89
N ASP A 365 13.52 17.54 -4.34
CA ASP A 365 12.86 18.60 -5.10
C ASP A 365 13.79 19.23 -6.13
N GLU A 366 15.07 19.42 -5.80
CA GLU A 366 16.10 19.87 -6.74
C GLU A 366 16.32 18.86 -7.86
N ILE A 367 16.39 17.56 -7.53
CA ILE A 367 16.54 16.48 -8.51
C ILE A 367 15.35 16.44 -9.47
N LEU A 368 14.12 16.51 -8.94
CA LEU A 368 12.91 16.54 -9.74
C LEU A 368 12.88 17.75 -10.67
N LYS A 369 13.28 18.92 -10.18
CA LYS A 369 13.41 20.13 -11.00
C LYS A 369 14.39 19.93 -12.16
N GLU A 370 15.61 19.48 -11.88
CA GLU A 370 16.64 19.27 -12.91
C GLU A 370 16.23 18.22 -13.94
N LYS A 371 15.54 17.16 -13.50
CA LYS A 371 15.01 16.13 -14.38
C LYS A 371 13.92 16.66 -15.31
N ASN A 372 13.02 17.49 -14.79
CA ASN A 372 11.95 18.11 -15.58
C ASN A 372 12.48 19.16 -16.57
N GLU A 373 13.51 19.91 -16.19
CA GLU A 373 14.18 20.91 -17.03
C GLU A 373 15.20 20.29 -17.99
N GLY A 374 15.61 19.04 -17.77
CA GLY A 374 16.67 18.38 -18.55
C GLY A 374 18.07 18.92 -18.25
N THR A 375 18.28 19.51 -17.08
CA THR A 375 19.53 20.19 -16.67
C THR A 375 20.44 19.33 -15.78
N TYR A 376 20.08 18.07 -15.55
CA TYR A 376 20.91 17.11 -14.83
C TYR A 376 22.25 16.88 -15.53
N THR A 377 23.29 16.66 -14.74
CA THR A 377 24.65 16.41 -15.26
C THR A 377 24.80 14.97 -15.75
N THR A 378 25.55 14.78 -16.83
CA THR A 378 25.97 13.46 -17.31
C THR A 378 27.49 13.38 -17.31
N TYR A 379 28.01 12.18 -17.15
CA TYR A 379 29.44 11.91 -17.01
C TYR A 379 29.89 10.90 -18.06
N ASP A 380 31.12 11.06 -18.53
CA ASP A 380 31.76 10.11 -19.43
C ASP A 380 32.34 8.94 -18.63
N LEU A 381 31.72 7.77 -18.77
CA LEU A 381 32.11 6.56 -18.05
C LEU A 381 33.46 6.00 -18.52
N ASP A 382 33.92 6.34 -19.73
CA ASP A 382 35.21 5.90 -20.25
C ASP A 382 36.38 6.59 -19.55
N SER A 383 36.15 7.78 -18.99
CA SER A 383 37.14 8.56 -18.25
C SER A 383 37.35 8.10 -16.80
N LEU A 384 36.50 7.20 -16.29
CA LEU A 384 36.54 6.77 -14.90
C LEU A 384 37.80 5.93 -14.60
N PRO A 385 38.40 6.09 -13.40
CA PRO A 385 39.46 5.21 -12.97
C PRO A 385 38.96 3.77 -12.90
N ILE A 386 39.76 2.87 -13.48
CA ILE A 386 39.55 1.43 -13.39
C ILE A 386 40.24 0.94 -12.12
N ILE A 387 39.50 0.24 -11.27
CA ILE A 387 40.01 -0.43 -10.07
C ILE A 387 39.73 -1.92 -10.25
N GLU A 388 40.74 -2.76 -10.07
CA GLU A 388 40.64 -4.19 -10.41
C GLU A 388 39.83 -4.98 -9.37
N ASP A 389 39.93 -4.58 -8.11
CA ASP A 389 39.25 -5.25 -6.99
C ASP A 389 37.96 -4.52 -6.60
N TYR A 390 36.90 -5.30 -6.32
CA TYR A 390 35.57 -4.77 -6.01
C TYR A 390 35.56 -4.03 -4.68
N ASP A 391 36.17 -4.59 -3.64
CA ASP A 391 36.19 -4.00 -2.30
C ASP A 391 37.05 -2.73 -2.28
N GLU A 392 38.18 -2.72 -3.00
CA GLU A 392 38.98 -1.52 -3.21
C GLU A 392 38.20 -0.41 -3.93
N ALA A 393 37.36 -0.76 -4.91
CA ALA A 393 36.53 0.21 -5.62
C ALA A 393 35.39 0.76 -4.74
N ALA A 394 34.77 -0.10 -3.94
CA ALA A 394 33.79 0.29 -2.92
C ALA A 394 34.41 1.27 -1.92
N GLN A 395 35.59 0.95 -1.39
CA GLN A 395 36.33 1.84 -0.49
C GLN A 395 36.71 3.16 -1.17
N TYR A 396 37.17 3.13 -2.42
CA TYR A 396 37.52 4.34 -3.16
C TYR A 396 36.32 5.29 -3.33
N ARG A 397 35.13 4.75 -3.59
CA ARG A 397 33.87 5.50 -3.62
C ARG A 397 33.53 6.06 -2.24
N ASP A 398 33.66 5.26 -1.19
CA ASP A 398 33.30 5.65 0.17
C ASP A 398 34.23 6.75 0.69
N ASP A 399 35.54 6.67 0.43
CA ASP A 399 36.51 7.73 0.68
C ASP A 399 36.14 9.04 -0.04
N ALA A 400 35.59 8.94 -1.25
CA ALA A 400 35.15 10.12 -2.00
C ALA A 400 33.91 10.79 -1.36
N ILE A 401 33.03 9.99 -0.75
CA ILE A 401 31.88 10.49 0.02
C ILE A 401 32.37 11.21 1.28
N GLU A 402 33.26 10.58 2.05
CA GLU A 402 33.81 11.17 3.28
C GLU A 402 34.55 12.49 3.02
N ARG A 403 35.36 12.56 1.95
CA ARG A 403 36.06 13.80 1.54
C ARG A 403 35.10 14.95 1.20
N GLU A 404 34.00 14.63 0.53
CA GLU A 404 32.97 15.60 0.16
C GLU A 404 32.20 16.08 1.41
N GLU A 405 31.76 15.16 2.26
CA GLU A 405 31.09 15.49 3.53
C GLU A 405 31.97 16.37 4.42
N ALA A 406 33.26 16.03 4.56
CA ALA A 406 34.22 16.86 5.29
C ALA A 406 34.36 18.26 4.70
N THR A 407 34.36 18.38 3.37
CA THR A 407 34.45 19.68 2.68
C THR A 407 33.23 20.54 2.96
N ARG A 408 32.02 19.98 2.86
CA ARG A 408 30.75 20.70 3.16
C ARG A 408 30.70 21.20 4.59
N VAL A 409 31.07 20.36 5.57
CA VAL A 409 31.13 20.78 6.97
C VAL A 409 32.09 21.97 7.15
N THR A 410 33.24 21.97 6.46
CA THR A 410 34.17 23.11 6.55
C THR A 410 33.62 24.38 5.88
N GLU A 411 32.76 24.27 4.86
CA GLU A 411 32.12 25.41 4.21
C GLU A 411 30.97 25.97 5.05
N ASP A 412 30.11 25.11 5.61
CA ASP A 412 29.01 25.53 6.49
C ASP A 412 29.52 26.23 7.76
N VAL A 413 30.63 25.74 8.33
CA VAL A 413 31.32 26.40 9.46
C VAL A 413 31.88 27.77 9.06
N LYS A 414 32.38 27.92 7.82
CA LYS A 414 32.86 29.22 7.32
C LYS A 414 31.72 30.19 7.02
N GLU A 415 30.56 29.69 6.60
CA GLU A 415 29.37 30.49 6.28
C GLU A 415 28.45 30.76 7.48
N GLY A 416 28.75 30.18 8.65
CA GLY A 416 27.99 30.41 9.89
C GLY A 416 26.60 29.77 9.88
N ARG A 417 26.37 28.73 9.06
CA ARG A 417 25.12 27.97 9.07
C ARG A 417 25.21 26.85 10.11
N SER A 418 24.44 26.92 11.19
CA SER A 418 24.30 25.81 12.12
C SER A 418 23.25 24.83 11.61
N HIS A 419 23.61 23.55 11.48
CA HIS A 419 22.63 22.46 11.46
C HIS A 419 22.20 22.20 12.91
N ASP A 420 21.24 22.99 13.39
CA ASP A 420 20.40 22.64 14.53
C ASP A 420 18.97 22.53 13.99
N GLU A 421 18.53 21.30 13.69
CA GLU A 421 17.16 20.80 13.86
C GLU A 421 17.14 19.27 13.83
#